data_AF-A0A7S1HNG4-F1
#
_entry.id   AF-A0A7S1HNG4-F1
#
_cell.length_a   1.000
_cell.length_b   1.000
_cell.length_c   1.000
_cell.angle_alpha   90.00
_cell.angle_beta   90.00
_cell.angle_gamma   90.00
#
_symmetry.space_group_name_H-M   'P 1'
#
loop_
_entity.id
_entity.type
_entity.pdbx_description
1 polymer ?
#
loop_
_entity_poly.entity_id
_entity_poly.type
_entity_poly.pdbx_seq_one_letter_code
_entity_poly.pdbx_strand_id
1 'polypeptide(L)'
;EGPEVWREALTGGVSADACRDFVQQGWSKRWSKSGSGLTTPVRLEETKQGVRLVFVPPKSDFVSFKEEKAMEKARDKGEEYEKDGVSAKGPGKDQDGGIEVIVEDSPFPRVRARRCNMCEEIPVKEMSEQVIIGSLQKEIKAWTEKEER
;
A
#
# COMPACT_ATOMS: atom_id res chain seq x y z
N GLU A 1 -6.38 11.34 1.46
CA GLU A 1 -6.71 10.97 0.06
C GLU A 1 -5.76 11.67 -0.89
N GLY A 2 -5.29 10.99 -1.95
CA GLY A 2 -4.32 11.52 -2.90
C GLY A 2 -4.83 11.53 -4.35
N PRO A 3 -4.01 12.05 -5.31
CA PRO A 3 -4.42 12.17 -6.70
C PRO A 3 -4.64 10.81 -7.37
N GLU A 4 -5.52 10.79 -8.36
CA GLU A 4 -5.69 9.66 -9.29
C GLU A 4 -4.45 9.54 -10.17
N VAL A 5 -3.92 8.33 -10.28
CA VAL A 5 -2.70 8.03 -11.05
C VAL A 5 -2.98 7.17 -12.27
N TRP A 6 -4.11 6.45 -12.29
CA TRP A 6 -4.53 5.66 -13.44
C TRP A 6 -6.03 5.35 -13.40
N ARG A 7 -6.63 5.16 -14.59
CA ARG A 7 -8.02 4.75 -14.79
C ARG A 7 -8.16 3.94 -16.07
N GLU A 8 -9.09 2.99 -16.08
CA GLU A 8 -9.46 2.19 -17.25
C GLU A 8 -10.94 1.80 -17.18
N ALA A 9 -11.63 1.87 -18.32
CA ALA A 9 -13.01 1.39 -18.41
C ALA A 9 -13.01 -0.13 -18.55
N LEU A 10 -13.93 -0.82 -17.87
CA LEU A 10 -14.13 -2.25 -18.09
C LEU A 10 -15.01 -2.40 -19.33
N THR A 11 -14.41 -2.86 -20.42
CA THR A 11 -15.10 -3.16 -21.68
C THR A 11 -15.50 -4.64 -21.75
N GLY A 12 -16.33 -5.02 -22.73
CA GLY A 12 -16.58 -6.45 -23.00
C GLY A 12 -17.67 -7.14 -22.18
N GLY A 13 -18.53 -6.40 -21.48
CA GLY A 13 -19.57 -6.99 -20.64
C GLY A 13 -19.05 -7.58 -19.32
N VAL A 14 -17.78 -7.34 -19.01
CA VAL A 14 -17.14 -7.77 -17.77
C VAL A 14 -17.79 -7.10 -16.57
N SER A 15 -18.20 -7.89 -15.57
CA SER A 15 -18.86 -7.36 -14.37
C SER A 15 -17.86 -6.70 -13.42
N ALA A 16 -18.28 -5.61 -12.78
CA ALA A 16 -17.46 -4.92 -11.79
C ALA A 16 -17.15 -5.82 -10.57
N ASP A 17 -18.06 -6.71 -10.19
CA ASP A 17 -17.85 -7.64 -9.09
C ASP A 17 -16.79 -8.70 -9.44
N ALA A 18 -16.81 -9.27 -10.65
CA ALA A 18 -15.78 -10.21 -11.09
C ALA A 18 -14.40 -9.53 -11.13
N CYS A 19 -14.34 -8.27 -11.57
CA CYS A 19 -13.10 -7.50 -11.56
C CYS A 19 -12.63 -7.21 -10.13
N ARG A 20 -13.55 -6.90 -9.21
CA ARG A 20 -13.23 -6.71 -7.80
C ARG A 20 -12.65 -7.98 -7.19
N ASP A 21 -13.26 -9.12 -7.45
CA ASP A 21 -12.77 -10.43 -7.00
C ASP A 21 -11.39 -10.74 -7.58
N PHE A 22 -11.18 -10.47 -8.87
CA PHE A 22 -9.87 -10.60 -9.49
C PHE A 22 -8.80 -9.74 -8.80
N VAL A 23 -9.10 -8.46 -8.56
CA VAL A 23 -8.20 -7.51 -7.92
C VAL A 23 -7.89 -7.94 -6.48
N GLN A 24 -8.93 -8.24 -5.68
CA GLN A 24 -8.80 -8.61 -4.27
C GLN A 24 -8.14 -9.98 -4.08
N GLN A 25 -8.63 -10.99 -4.78
CA GLN A 25 -8.26 -12.38 -4.48
C GLN A 25 -7.11 -12.89 -5.35
N GLY A 26 -6.87 -12.28 -6.52
CA GLY A 26 -5.85 -12.70 -7.48
C GLY A 26 -4.67 -11.73 -7.50
N TRP A 27 -4.85 -10.58 -8.13
CA TRP A 27 -3.77 -9.62 -8.42
C TRP A 27 -3.09 -9.11 -7.15
N SER A 28 -3.86 -8.72 -6.12
CA SER A 28 -3.29 -8.02 -4.96
C SER A 28 -2.37 -8.90 -4.09
N LYS A 29 -2.66 -10.20 -3.98
CA LYS A 29 -1.91 -11.17 -3.15
C LYS A 29 -0.47 -11.38 -3.60
N ARG A 30 -0.11 -10.97 -4.82
CA ARG A 30 1.27 -11.05 -5.30
C ARG A 30 2.17 -10.03 -4.60
N TRP A 31 1.61 -8.92 -4.12
CA TRP A 31 2.36 -7.82 -3.51
C TRP A 31 2.70 -8.07 -2.03
N SER A 32 1.94 -8.95 -1.36
CA SER A 32 2.22 -9.34 0.03
C SER A 32 3.38 -10.34 0.16
N LYS A 33 3.91 -10.86 -0.96
CA LYS A 33 5.03 -11.81 -0.96
C LYS A 33 6.36 -11.08 -1.18
N SER A 34 7.38 -11.54 -0.48
CA SER A 34 8.78 -11.15 -0.76
C SER A 34 9.14 -11.52 -2.21
N GLY A 35 9.89 -10.65 -2.90
CA GLY A 35 10.28 -10.88 -4.30
C GLY A 35 9.28 -10.40 -5.34
N SER A 36 8.30 -9.57 -4.97
CA SER A 36 7.31 -8.96 -5.88
C SER A 36 7.88 -7.92 -6.87
N GLY A 37 9.19 -7.66 -6.81
CA GLY A 37 9.86 -6.63 -7.61
C GLY A 37 9.76 -5.22 -7.02
N LEU A 38 9.12 -5.07 -5.85
CA LEU A 38 9.10 -3.81 -5.11
C LEU A 38 10.30 -3.71 -4.18
N THR A 39 10.91 -2.53 -4.13
CA THR A 39 11.97 -2.20 -3.18
C THR A 39 11.42 -1.86 -1.79
N THR A 40 10.14 -1.49 -1.71
CA THR A 40 9.45 -1.15 -0.46
C THR A 40 8.40 -2.22 -0.15
N PRO A 41 8.40 -2.82 1.05
CA PRO A 41 7.35 -3.74 1.47
C PRO A 41 5.98 -3.07 1.43
N VAL A 42 4.96 -3.86 1.11
CA VAL A 42 3.57 -3.39 1.00
C VAL A 42 2.68 -4.18 1.96
N ARG A 43 1.85 -3.46 2.71
CA ARG A 43 0.72 -4.02 3.44
C ARG A 43 -0.52 -3.96 2.56
N LEU A 44 -1.18 -5.10 2.42
CA LEU A 44 -2.45 -5.22 1.73
C LEU A 44 -3.60 -4.99 2.72
N GLU A 45 -4.51 -4.10 2.37
CA GLU A 45 -5.77 -3.86 3.08
C GLU A 45 -6.93 -4.01 2.09
N GLU A 46 -7.82 -4.97 2.33
CA GLU A 46 -9.00 -5.14 1.50
C GLU A 46 -10.04 -4.07 1.82
N THR A 47 -10.65 -3.48 0.80
CA THR A 47 -11.70 -2.46 0.95
C THR A 47 -12.99 -2.95 0.29
N LYS A 48 -14.13 -2.34 0.61
CA LYS A 48 -15.41 -2.74 0.00
C LYS A 48 -15.43 -2.63 -1.53
N GLN A 49 -14.63 -1.72 -2.08
CA GLN A 49 -14.62 -1.42 -3.51
C GLN A 49 -13.38 -1.96 -4.23
N GLY A 50 -12.42 -2.55 -3.52
CA GLY A 50 -11.18 -3.06 -4.11
C GLY A 50 -10.11 -3.32 -3.06
N VAL A 51 -8.92 -2.76 -3.25
CA VAL A 51 -7.77 -2.99 -2.36
C VAL A 51 -6.94 -1.74 -2.16
N ARG A 52 -6.24 -1.69 -1.02
CA ARG A 52 -5.27 -0.67 -0.70
C ARG A 52 -3.91 -1.32 -0.43
N LEU A 53 -2.90 -0.78 -1.08
CA LEU A 53 -1.50 -1.19 -0.99
C LEU A 53 -0.75 -0.06 -0.29
N VAL A 54 -0.52 -0.22 1.01
CA VAL A 54 0.16 0.77 1.85
C VAL A 54 1.64 0.43 1.91
N PHE A 55 2.52 1.38 1.56
CA PHE A 55 3.95 1.17 1.72
C PHE A 55 4.29 1.12 3.21
N VAL A 56 5.12 0.16 3.60
CA VAL A 56 5.58 0.02 4.99
C VAL A 56 7.05 0.41 5.03
N PRO A 57 7.42 1.41 5.85
CA PRO A 57 8.83 1.74 6.01
C PRO A 57 9.56 0.50 6.54
N PRO A 58 10.80 0.24 6.06
CA PRO A 58 11.61 -0.82 6.63
C PRO A 58 11.73 -0.56 8.14
N LYS A 59 11.51 -1.60 8.96
CA LYS A 59 11.76 -1.51 10.40
C LYS A 59 13.25 -1.20 10.58
N SER A 60 13.59 0.06 10.82
CA SER A 60 14.95 0.42 11.18
C SER A 60 15.14 0.06 12.65
N ASP A 61 16.03 -0.88 12.94
CA ASP A 61 16.49 -1.13 14.32
C ASP A 61 17.39 0.02 14.85
N PHE A 62 17.54 1.11 14.07
CA PHE A 62 18.23 2.32 14.47
C PHE A 62 17.39 3.09 15.49
N VAL A 63 17.81 3.01 16.75
CA VAL A 63 17.38 3.91 17.81
C VAL A 63 17.85 5.32 17.51
N SER A 64 17.00 6.32 17.76
CA SER A 64 17.40 7.71 17.57
C SER A 64 18.55 8.09 18.50
N PHE A 65 19.39 9.06 18.12
CA PHE A 65 20.47 9.58 18.99
C PHE A 65 19.98 10.00 20.39
N LYS A 66 18.71 10.41 20.49
CA LYS A 66 18.07 10.76 21.77
C LYS A 66 17.76 9.52 22.62
N GLU A 67 17.35 8.42 22.01
CA GLU A 67 17.17 7.11 22.67
C GLU A 67 18.52 6.47 23.00
N GLU A 68 19.52 6.61 22.13
CA GLU A 68 20.89 6.14 22.39
C GLU A 68 21.49 6.86 23.61
N LYS A 69 21.34 8.19 23.68
CA LYS A 69 21.76 9.00 24.84
C LYS A 69 20.94 8.70 26.11
N ALA A 70 19.67 8.30 25.96
CA ALA A 70 18.84 7.89 27.09
C ALA A 70 19.26 6.51 27.62
N MET A 71 19.57 5.56 26.73
CA MET A 71 20.13 4.25 27.10
C MET A 71 21.51 4.36 27.74
N GLU A 72 22.37 5.27 27.25
CA GLU A 72 23.67 5.52 27.85
C GLU A 72 23.53 6.06 29.29
N LYS A 73 22.61 7.01 29.51
CA LYS A 73 22.29 7.54 30.85
C LYS A 73 21.67 6.51 31.79
N ALA A 74 20.84 5.60 31.28
CA ALA A 74 20.25 4.52 32.08
C ALA A 74 21.31 3.50 32.51
N ARG A 75 22.27 3.19 31.63
CA ARG A 75 23.42 2.34 31.93
C ARG A 75 24.32 2.91 33.02
N ASP A 76 24.60 4.22 32.98
CA ASP A 76 25.40 4.89 34.02
C ASP A 76 24.74 4.89 35.41
N LYS A 77 23.41 4.76 35.47
CA LYS A 77 22.64 4.72 36.72
C LYS A 77 22.33 3.33 37.25
N GLY A 78 22.69 2.28 36.51
CA GLY A 78 22.38 0.89 36.88
C GLY A 78 20.88 0.56 36.86
N GLU A 79 20.08 1.34 36.14
CA GLU A 79 18.64 1.12 35.99
C GLU A 79 18.40 0.27 34.73
N GLU A 80 17.64 -0.82 34.86
CA GLU A 80 17.19 -1.62 33.72
C GLU A 80 16.19 -0.78 32.92
N TYR A 81 16.55 -0.43 31.68
CA TYR A 81 15.64 0.28 30.78
C TYR A 81 14.57 -0.70 30.30
N GLU A 82 13.48 -0.82 31.07
CA GLU A 82 12.27 -1.43 30.56
C GLU A 82 11.78 -0.57 29.39
N LYS A 83 11.78 -1.17 28.19
CA LYS A 83 11.15 -0.60 26.99
C LYS A 83 9.63 -0.68 27.16
N ASP A 84 9.11 -0.02 28.19
CA ASP A 84 7.69 0.07 28.44
C ASP A 84 7.09 0.86 27.28
N GLY A 85 6.14 0.19 26.61
CA GLY A 85 5.64 0.58 25.31
C GLY A 85 5.02 1.97 25.36
N VAL A 86 5.76 2.97 24.88
CA VAL A 86 5.19 4.27 24.55
C VAL A 86 4.26 4.06 23.35
N SER A 87 3.01 3.76 23.69
CA SER A 87 1.85 3.91 22.82
C SER A 87 1.71 5.39 22.46
N ALA A 88 2.44 5.83 21.45
CA ALA A 88 2.27 7.15 20.86
C ALA A 88 1.01 7.12 19.99
N LYS A 89 -0.14 7.40 20.63
CA LYS A 89 -1.38 7.81 19.99
C LYS A 89 -1.13 9.12 19.22
N GLY A 90 -0.88 9.00 17.92
CA GLY A 90 -0.98 10.07 16.95
C GLY A 90 -1.25 9.44 15.58
N PRO A 91 -2.09 10.04 14.71
CA PRO A 91 -2.18 9.57 13.34
C PRO A 91 -0.87 9.96 12.62
N GLY A 92 -0.13 8.97 12.10
CA GLY A 92 0.82 9.21 11.00
C GLY A 92 2.33 9.30 11.30
N LYS A 93 2.95 8.28 11.92
CA LYS A 93 4.41 8.07 11.80
C LYS A 93 4.86 6.72 11.22
N ASP A 94 3.93 5.77 11.08
CA ASP A 94 4.24 4.40 10.62
C ASP A 94 3.56 4.03 9.29
N GLN A 95 3.06 5.03 8.55
CA GLN A 95 2.40 4.80 7.27
C GLN A 95 3.09 5.64 6.20
N ASP A 96 3.86 4.97 5.32
CA ASP A 96 4.23 5.58 4.05
C ASP A 96 2.95 5.69 3.18
N GLY A 97 3.01 6.50 2.12
CA GLY A 97 1.93 6.62 1.15
C GLY A 97 1.57 5.25 0.54
N GLY A 98 0.58 5.23 -0.34
CA GLY A 98 0.21 3.96 -0.98
C GLY A 98 -0.63 4.14 -2.23
N ILE A 99 -1.03 3.03 -2.81
CA ILE A 99 -1.95 2.98 -3.94
C ILE A 99 -3.23 2.27 -3.52
N GLU A 100 -4.35 2.93 -3.71
CA GLU A 100 -5.68 2.34 -3.60
C GLU A 100 -6.23 2.07 -5.00
N VAL A 101 -6.63 0.81 -5.22
CA VAL A 101 -7.29 0.34 -6.44
C VAL A 101 -8.77 0.16 -6.13
N ILE A 102 -9.61 0.85 -6.89
CA ILE A 102 -11.05 0.93 -6.72
C ILE A 102 -11.70 0.40 -7.99
N VAL A 103 -12.61 -0.54 -7.82
CA VAL A 103 -13.46 -1.07 -8.89
C VAL A 103 -14.87 -0.54 -8.66
N GLU A 104 -15.35 0.25 -9.63
CA GLU A 104 -16.67 0.88 -9.60
C GLU A 104 -17.55 0.26 -10.67
N ASP A 105 -18.84 0.15 -10.35
CA ASP A 105 -19.91 -0.30 -11.22
C ASP A 105 -20.67 0.88 -11.86
N SER A 106 -20.78 2.00 -11.14
CA SER A 106 -21.58 3.17 -11.52
C SER A 106 -20.74 4.44 -11.66
N PRO A 107 -21.03 5.33 -12.65
CA PRO A 107 -22.07 5.21 -13.69
C PRO A 107 -21.74 4.21 -14.79
N PHE A 108 -20.48 3.77 -14.90
CA PHE A 108 -20.03 2.72 -15.81
C PHE A 108 -18.95 1.88 -15.14
N PRO A 109 -18.89 0.56 -15.39
CA PRO A 109 -17.85 -0.32 -14.86
C PRO A 109 -16.45 0.19 -15.21
N ARG A 110 -15.61 0.41 -14.19
CA ARG A 110 -14.24 0.92 -14.36
C ARG A 110 -13.33 0.57 -13.18
N VAL A 111 -12.04 0.55 -13.45
CA VAL A 111 -10.99 0.40 -12.43
C VAL A 111 -10.19 1.70 -12.36
N ARG A 112 -9.93 2.16 -11.14
CA ARG A 112 -9.16 3.38 -10.88
C ARG A 112 -8.11 3.10 -9.84
N ALA A 113 -6.93 3.68 -10.02
CA ALA A 113 -5.86 3.68 -9.03
C ALA A 113 -5.59 5.12 -8.59
N ARG A 114 -5.56 5.35 -7.28
CA ARG A 114 -5.24 6.65 -6.68
C ARG A 114 -4.23 6.50 -5.56
N ARG A 115 -3.49 7.57 -5.29
CA ARG A 115 -2.63 7.60 -4.10
C ARG A 115 -3.50 7.64 -2.83
N CYS A 116 -3.14 6.87 -1.82
CA CYS A 116 -3.74 6.89 -0.49
C CYS A 116 -2.70 7.28 0.57
N ASN A 117 -3.17 7.66 1.77
CA ASN A 117 -2.31 8.05 2.90
C ASN A 117 -1.26 9.12 2.56
N MET A 118 -1.64 10.10 1.71
CA MET A 118 -0.80 11.24 1.38
C MET A 118 -0.91 12.33 2.45
N CYS A 119 0.23 12.85 2.90
CA CYS A 119 0.36 14.13 3.61
C CYS A 119 1.64 14.84 3.13
N GLU A 120 1.81 16.12 3.47
CA GLU A 120 2.97 16.93 3.03
C GLU A 120 4.33 16.35 3.43
N GLU A 121 4.37 15.57 4.51
CA GLU A 121 5.59 14.97 5.07
C GLU A 121 5.85 13.53 4.59
N ILE A 122 4.89 12.90 3.93
CA ILE A 122 5.00 11.50 3.51
C ILE A 122 5.67 11.41 2.13
N PRO A 123 6.80 10.69 2.00
CA PRO A 123 7.49 10.56 0.73
C PRO A 123 6.69 9.71 -0.26
N VAL A 124 6.64 10.16 -1.51
CA VAL A 124 6.04 9.43 -2.63
C VAL A 124 7.03 8.38 -3.14
N LYS A 125 6.62 7.11 -3.18
CA LYS A 125 7.46 6.00 -3.67
C LYS A 125 7.26 5.76 -5.17
N GLU A 126 7.52 6.77 -5.99
CA GLU A 126 7.14 6.80 -7.42
C GLU A 126 7.53 5.55 -8.21
N MET A 127 8.75 5.01 -8.00
CA MET A 127 9.19 3.79 -8.68
C MET A 127 8.33 2.56 -8.31
N SER A 128 7.95 2.44 -7.04
CA SER A 128 7.08 1.35 -6.59
C SER A 128 5.65 1.54 -7.11
N GLU A 129 5.16 2.79 -7.19
CA GLU A 129 3.87 3.11 -7.79
C GLU A 129 3.84 2.72 -9.28
N GLN A 130 4.87 3.08 -10.05
CA GLN A 130 4.95 2.72 -11.47
C GLN A 130 4.95 1.21 -11.69
N VAL A 131 5.65 0.45 -10.85
CA VAL A 131 5.66 -1.02 -10.93
C VAL A 131 4.28 -1.60 -10.63
N ILE A 132 3.60 -1.10 -9.60
CA ILE A 132 2.24 -1.53 -9.23
C ILE A 132 1.24 -1.21 -10.35
N ILE A 133 1.22 0.03 -10.82
CA ILE A 133 0.29 0.51 -11.86
C ILE A 133 0.56 -0.20 -13.19
N GLY A 134 1.82 -0.30 -13.60
CA GLY A 134 2.20 -0.97 -14.85
C GLY A 134 1.87 -2.45 -14.83
N SER A 135 1.92 -3.10 -13.67
CA SER A 135 1.37 -4.44 -13.51
C SER A 135 -0.14 -4.47 -13.62
N LEU A 136 -0.85 -3.59 -12.91
CA LEU A 136 -2.31 -3.56 -12.89
C LEU A 136 -2.86 -3.39 -14.32
N GLN A 137 -2.28 -2.46 -15.08
CA GLN A 137 -2.62 -2.22 -16.48
C GLN A 137 -2.51 -3.49 -17.34
N LYS A 138 -1.37 -4.18 -17.26
CA LYS A 138 -1.12 -5.40 -18.05
C LYS A 138 -2.08 -6.52 -17.69
N GLU A 139 -2.28 -6.73 -16.39
CA GLU A 139 -3.06 -7.85 -15.86
C GLU A 139 -4.57 -7.64 -16.07
N ILE A 140 -5.07 -6.41 -15.87
CA ILE A 140 -6.47 -6.07 -16.17
C ILE A 140 -6.73 -6.23 -17.66
N LYS A 141 -5.84 -5.74 -18.54
CA LYS A 141 -6.01 -5.89 -19.98
C LYS A 141 -6.07 -7.37 -20.38
N ALA A 142 -5.10 -8.18 -19.94
CA ALA A 142 -5.05 -9.60 -20.25
C ALA A 142 -6.25 -10.37 -19.67
N TRP A 143 -6.74 -9.97 -18.50
CA TRP A 143 -7.92 -10.56 -17.88
C TRP A 143 -9.21 -10.21 -18.65
N THR A 144 -9.42 -8.93 -19.00
CA THR A 144 -10.57 -8.50 -19.81
C THR A 144 -10.60 -9.22 -21.17
N GLU A 145 -9.47 -9.30 -21.88
CA GLU A 145 -9.37 -10.00 -23.17
C GLU A 145 -9.69 -11.50 -23.07
N LYS A 146 -9.49 -12.10 -21.88
CA LYS A 146 -9.81 -13.50 -21.61
C LYS A 146 -11.29 -13.71 -21.30
N GLU A 147 -11.91 -12.82 -20.53
CA GLU A 147 -13.34 -12.90 -20.20
C GLU A 147 -14.24 -12.61 -21.41
N GLU A 148 -13.73 -11.90 -22.42
CA GLU A 148 -14.43 -11.65 -23.69
C GLU A 148 -14.41 -12.84 -24.68
N ARG A 149 -13.62 -13.89 -24.41
CA ARG A 149 -13.49 -15.08 -25.28
C ARG A 149 -14.37 -16.24 -24.81
#